data_AF-A0A3D5P6K8-F1
#
_entry.id   AF-A0A3D5P6K8-F1
#
_cell.length_a   1.000
_cell.length_b   1.000
_cell.length_c   1.000
_cell.angle_alpha   90.00
_cell.angle_beta   90.00
_cell.angle_gamma   90.00
#
_symmetry.space_group_name_H-M   'P 1'
#
loop_
_entity.id
_entity.type
_entity.pdbx_description
1 polymer ?
#
loop_
_entity_poly.entity_id
_entity_poly.type
_entity_poly.pdbx_seq_one_letter_code
_entity_poly.pdbx_strand_id
1 'polypeptide(L)'
;AGRWDRFVAAHAHGTEGIKAAIRAGVRTVDHGSMMDDEAIQMLLAQDYTYYVPTLYVGVIVPREGAAMGIPPEQVQRSTEMMRYRNATFRKALEAGL
;
A
#
# COMPACT_ATOMS: atom_id res chain seq x y z
N ALA A 1 -10.98 16.80 6.21
CA ALA A 1 -10.15 16.33 7.32
C ALA A 1 -9.37 17.47 7.97
N GLY A 2 -8.53 18.20 7.22
CA GLY A 2 -7.75 19.33 7.76
C GLY A 2 -8.54 20.43 8.48
N ARG A 3 -9.71 20.84 7.97
CA ARG A 3 -10.59 21.82 8.67
C ARG A 3 -11.06 21.37 10.07
N TRP A 4 -11.02 20.07 10.33
CA TRP A 4 -11.50 19.46 11.56
C TRP A 4 -10.35 18.87 12.40
N ASP A 5 -9.11 19.22 12.07
CA ASP A 5 -7.90 18.67 12.70
C ASP A 5 -7.88 17.12 12.68
N ARG A 6 -8.23 16.56 11.52
CA ARG A 6 -8.22 15.11 11.26
C ARG A 6 -7.30 14.76 10.12
N PHE A 7 -6.77 13.55 10.17
CA PHE A 7 -5.95 12.94 9.14
C PHE A 7 -6.76 12.09 8.16
N VAL A 8 -6.17 11.83 6.98
CA VAL A 8 -6.73 10.99 5.93
C VAL A 8 -5.82 9.80 5.71
N ALA A 9 -6.39 8.59 5.71
CA ALA A 9 -5.74 7.40 5.18
C ALA A 9 -6.22 7.16 3.74
N ALA A 10 -5.31 6.81 2.83
CA ALA A 10 -5.65 6.47 1.46
C ALA A 10 -5.32 5.01 1.17
N HIS A 11 -6.34 4.22 0.87
CA HIS A 11 -6.21 2.91 0.26
C HIS A 11 -5.73 3.07 -1.19
N ALA A 12 -4.49 2.72 -1.49
CA ALA A 12 -3.92 2.89 -2.83
C ALA A 12 -2.95 1.75 -3.19
N HIS A 13 -3.25 1.07 -4.29
CA HIS A 13 -2.37 0.03 -4.85
C HIS A 13 -1.57 0.53 -6.06
N GLY A 14 -2.21 1.24 -7.00
CA GLY A 14 -1.59 1.67 -8.26
C GLY A 14 -0.67 2.88 -8.10
N THR A 15 0.44 2.87 -8.85
CA THR A 15 1.52 3.87 -8.79
C THR A 15 1.01 5.31 -8.86
N GLU A 16 0.21 5.63 -9.87
CA GLU A 16 -0.33 7.00 -10.06
C GLU A 16 -1.27 7.42 -8.93
N GLY A 17 -2.09 6.49 -8.43
CA GLY A 17 -2.98 6.73 -7.29
C GLY A 17 -2.19 7.00 -6.00
N ILE A 18 -1.09 6.27 -5.80
CA ILE A 18 -0.19 6.47 -4.65
C ILE A 18 0.46 7.86 -4.73
N LYS A 19 1.06 8.22 -5.86
CA LYS A 19 1.67 9.56 -6.05
C LYS A 19 0.65 10.68 -5.88
N ALA A 20 -0.58 10.50 -6.39
CA ALA A 20 -1.66 11.46 -6.21
C ALA A 20 -2.05 11.61 -4.73
N ALA A 21 -2.13 10.50 -3.98
CA ALA A 21 -2.42 10.53 -2.55
C ALA A 21 -1.33 11.27 -1.76
N ILE A 22 -0.05 10.99 -2.04
CA ILE A 22 1.09 11.68 -1.40
C ILE A 22 1.04 13.19 -1.70
N ARG A 23 0.79 13.58 -2.96
CA ARG A 23 0.62 15.00 -3.35
C ARG A 23 -0.56 15.67 -2.66
N ALA A 24 -1.62 14.93 -2.38
CA ALA A 24 -2.81 15.42 -1.69
C ALA A 24 -2.61 15.56 -0.16
N GLY A 25 -1.48 15.13 0.38
CA GLY A 25 -1.14 15.29 1.79
C GLY A 25 -1.84 14.31 2.73
N VAL A 26 -2.06 13.06 2.28
CA VAL A 26 -2.61 12.01 3.15
C VAL A 26 -1.64 11.67 4.26
N ARG A 27 -2.15 11.23 5.42
CA ARG A 27 -1.32 10.81 6.56
C ARG A 27 -0.77 9.41 6.37
N THR A 28 -1.54 8.52 5.74
CA THR A 28 -1.07 7.17 5.41
C THR A 28 -1.40 6.80 3.99
N VAL A 29 -0.47 6.09 3.35
CA VAL A 29 -0.72 5.29 2.15
C VAL A 29 -0.84 3.85 2.59
N ASP A 30 -2.06 3.32 2.55
CA ASP A 30 -2.37 1.95 2.91
C ASP A 30 -2.15 1.03 1.71
N HIS A 31 -1.60 -0.16 1.98
CA HIS A 31 -1.09 -1.16 1.05
C HIS A 31 0.12 -0.75 0.22
N GLY A 32 0.05 0.36 -0.52
CA GLY A 32 1.14 0.89 -1.37
C GLY A 32 1.77 -0.15 -2.31
N SER A 33 0.99 -1.09 -2.84
CA SER A 33 1.54 -2.35 -3.38
C SER A 33 2.36 -2.23 -4.66
N MET A 34 2.27 -1.10 -5.37
CA MET A 34 2.98 -0.86 -6.64
C MET A 34 3.73 0.48 -6.62
N MET A 35 4.31 0.88 -5.49
CA MET A 35 5.21 2.05 -5.48
C MET A 35 6.44 1.81 -6.37
N ASP A 36 6.77 2.83 -7.15
CA ASP A 36 8.01 2.96 -7.90
C ASP A 36 9.04 3.81 -7.13
N ASP A 37 10.20 4.06 -7.74
CA ASP A 37 11.25 4.89 -7.13
C ASP A 37 10.75 6.29 -6.78
N GLU A 38 10.01 6.92 -7.67
CA GLU A 38 9.49 8.27 -7.47
C GLU A 38 8.54 8.32 -6.27
N ALA A 39 7.59 7.39 -6.16
CA ALA A 39 6.69 7.34 -5.01
C ALA A 39 7.44 7.13 -3.68
N ILE A 40 8.48 6.30 -3.66
CA ILE A 40 9.33 6.09 -2.48
C ILE A 40 10.08 7.38 -2.11
N GLN A 41 10.69 8.06 -3.09
CA GLN A 41 11.37 9.33 -2.86
C GLN A 41 10.40 10.42 -2.38
N MET A 42 9.18 10.46 -2.92
CA MET A 42 8.15 11.39 -2.47
C MET A 42 7.76 11.15 -1.00
N LEU A 43 7.68 9.89 -0.56
CA LEU A 43 7.43 9.57 0.85
C LEU A 43 8.61 9.98 1.74
N LEU A 44 9.85 9.66 1.35
CA LEU A 44 11.06 10.02 2.09
C LEU A 44 11.25 11.54 2.22
N ALA A 45 10.80 12.31 1.21
CA ALA A 45 10.87 13.76 1.20
C ALA A 45 9.82 14.43 2.12
N GLN A 46 8.88 13.67 2.69
CA GLN A 46 7.83 14.19 3.57
C GLN A 46 7.98 13.60 4.98
N ASP A 47 7.75 14.42 6.00
CA ASP A 47 7.77 14.03 7.41
C ASP A 47 6.37 13.69 7.97
N TYR A 48 5.34 13.80 7.14
CA TYR A 48 3.94 13.67 7.56
C TYR A 48 3.15 12.52 6.92
N THR A 49 3.68 11.85 5.90
CA THR A 49 3.01 10.73 5.22
C THR A 49 3.70 9.41 5.53
N TYR A 50 2.96 8.41 6.00
CA TYR A 50 3.50 7.11 6.41
C TYR A 50 3.05 5.97 5.47
N TYR A 51 3.93 4.99 5.28
CA TYR A 51 3.64 3.79 4.49
C TYR A 51 3.12 2.65 5.37
N VAL A 52 1.93 2.11 5.06
CA VAL A 52 1.30 1.00 5.82
C VAL A 52 1.10 -0.21 4.89
N PRO A 53 2.05 -1.16 4.80
CA PRO A 53 2.10 -2.17 3.74
C PRO A 53 1.10 -3.33 3.88
N THR A 54 0.52 -3.57 5.06
CA THR A 54 -0.48 -4.63 5.32
C THR A 54 -0.04 -6.05 4.89
N LEU A 55 1.24 -6.40 5.07
CA LEU A 55 1.87 -7.59 4.50
C LEU A 55 1.13 -8.91 4.80
N TYR A 56 0.56 -9.04 6.00
CA TYR A 56 -0.13 -10.25 6.45
C TYR A 56 -1.35 -10.61 5.58
N VAL A 57 -2.08 -9.61 5.05
CA VAL A 57 -3.30 -9.85 4.26
C VAL A 57 -3.00 -10.69 3.03
N GLY A 58 -1.93 -10.38 2.30
CA GLY A 58 -1.54 -11.20 1.15
C GLY A 58 -0.66 -12.39 1.53
N VAL A 59 -0.71 -12.85 2.78
CA VAL A 59 -0.30 -14.20 3.19
C VAL A 59 -1.55 -15.01 3.50
N ILE A 60 -2.47 -14.46 4.29
CA ILE A 60 -3.65 -15.18 4.77
C ILE A 60 -4.70 -15.39 3.66
N VAL A 61 -4.93 -14.40 2.80
CA VAL A 61 -5.95 -14.52 1.73
C VAL A 61 -5.57 -15.60 0.70
N PRO A 62 -4.33 -15.66 0.17
CA PRO A 62 -3.94 -16.76 -0.71
C PRO A 62 -3.98 -18.14 -0.04
N ARG A 63 -3.71 -18.22 1.27
CA ARG A 63 -3.61 -19.49 2.00
C ARG A 63 -4.95 -20.03 2.46
N GLU A 64 -5.81 -19.17 2.99
CA GLU A 64 -7.03 -19.56 3.72
C GLU A 64 -8.29 -18.89 3.18
N GLY A 65 -8.17 -17.99 2.19
CA GLY A 65 -9.30 -17.19 1.69
C GLY A 65 -10.49 -18.02 1.22
N ALA A 66 -10.24 -19.17 0.59
CA ALA A 66 -11.31 -20.09 0.19
C ALA A 66 -12.10 -20.63 1.40
N ALA A 67 -11.42 -21.01 2.47
CA ALA A 67 -12.06 -21.47 3.71
C ALA A 67 -12.77 -20.33 4.46
N MET A 68 -12.32 -19.09 4.27
CA MET A 68 -12.95 -17.87 4.80
C MET A 68 -14.16 -17.39 3.97
N GLY A 69 -14.50 -18.09 2.87
CA GLY A 69 -15.60 -17.70 1.98
C GLY A 69 -15.28 -16.53 1.03
N ILE A 70 -14.00 -16.20 0.82
CA ILE A 70 -13.56 -15.18 -0.13
C ILE A 70 -13.76 -15.73 -1.56
N PRO A 71 -14.37 -14.95 -2.48
CA PRO A 71 -14.57 -15.37 -3.86
C PRO A 71 -13.26 -15.79 -4.55
N PRO A 72 -13.26 -16.84 -5.39
CA PRO A 72 -12.05 -17.32 -6.05
C PRO A 72 -11.31 -16.22 -6.83
N GLU A 73 -12.01 -15.30 -7.49
CA GLU A 73 -11.35 -14.21 -8.22
C GLU A 73 -10.56 -13.27 -7.31
N GLN A 74 -11.01 -13.08 -6.06
CA GLN A 74 -10.31 -12.23 -5.09
C GLN A 74 -9.10 -12.94 -4.48
N VAL A 75 -9.19 -14.25 -4.24
CA VAL A 75 -8.04 -15.08 -3.82
C VAL A 75 -6.96 -15.08 -4.91
N GLN A 76 -7.37 -15.24 -6.17
CA GLN A 76 -6.46 -15.17 -7.32
C GLN A 76 -5.80 -13.79 -7.43
N ARG A 77 -6.59 -12.72 -7.40
CA ARG A 77 -6.07 -11.34 -7.42
C ARG A 77 -5.09 -11.06 -6.29
N SER A 78 -5.38 -11.53 -5.07
CA SER A 78 -4.49 -11.36 -3.92
C SER A 78 -3.16 -12.08 -4.13
N THR A 79 -3.21 -13.28 -4.70
CA THR A 79 -2.02 -14.09 -5.05
C THR A 79 -1.15 -13.38 -6.07
N GLU A 80 -1.74 -12.79 -7.11
CA GLU A 80 -1.01 -12.02 -8.13
C GLU A 80 -0.40 -10.74 -7.55
N MET A 81 -1.15 -10.01 -6.71
CA MET A 81 -0.68 -8.78 -6.06
C MET A 81 0.52 -9.01 -5.14
N MET A 82 0.65 -10.22 -4.58
CA MET A 82 1.73 -10.59 -3.67
C MET A 82 3.12 -10.34 -4.26
N ARG A 83 3.32 -10.58 -5.56
CA ARG A 83 4.59 -10.36 -6.24
C ARG A 83 4.99 -8.88 -6.21
N TYR A 84 4.07 -8.00 -6.62
CA TYR A 84 4.31 -6.55 -6.67
C TYR A 84 4.56 -5.99 -5.28
N ARG A 85 3.67 -6.30 -4.33
CA ARG A 85 3.80 -5.87 -2.93
C ARG A 85 5.13 -6.27 -2.32
N ASN A 86 5.57 -7.52 -2.52
CA ASN A 86 6.83 -8.00 -1.94
C ASN A 86 8.06 -7.29 -2.54
N ALA A 87 8.04 -7.03 -3.85
CA ALA A 87 9.11 -6.27 -4.49
C ALA A 87 9.14 -4.82 -3.98
N THR A 88 7.97 -4.17 -3.95
CA THR A 88 7.84 -2.80 -3.43
C THR A 88 8.24 -2.68 -1.97
N PHE A 89 7.81 -3.61 -1.10
CA PHE A 89 8.16 -3.56 0.32
C PHE A 89 9.67 -3.68 0.55
N ARG A 90 10.35 -4.61 -0.14
CA ARG A 90 11.82 -4.73 -0.05
C ARG A 90 12.52 -3.45 -0.49
N LYS A 91 12.08 -2.89 -1.62
CA LYS A 91 12.63 -1.66 -2.17
C LYS A 91 12.44 -0.46 -1.22
N ALA A 92 11.25 -0.34 -0.63
CA ALA A 92 10.95 0.71 0.35
C ALA A 92 11.85 0.55 1.60
N LEU A 93 11.96 -0.67 2.13
CA LEU A 93 12.81 -0.97 3.29
C LEU A 93 14.29 -0.66 3.02
N GLU A 94 14.81 -1.04 1.85
CA GLU A 94 16.19 -0.75 1.42
C GLU A 94 16.44 0.76 1.28
N ALA A 95 15.43 1.53 0.91
CA ALA A 95 15.50 2.99 0.80
C ALA A 95 15.37 3.72 2.15
N GLY A 96 15.09 3.00 3.24
CA GLY A 96 14.96 3.57 4.59
C GLY A 96 13.56 4.07 4.95
N LEU A 97 12.52 3.61 4.25
CA LEU A 97 11.12 3.74 4.69
C LEU A 97 10.74 2.72 5.76
#